data_AF-A0A519TP49-F1
#
_entry.id   AF-A0A519TP49-F1
#
_cell.length_a   1.000
_cell.length_b   1.000
_cell.length_c   1.000
_cell.angle_alpha   90.00
_cell.angle_beta   90.00
_cell.angle_gamma   90.00
#
_symmetry.space_group_name_H-M   'P 1'
#
loop_
_entity.id
_entity.type
_entity.pdbx_description
1 polymer ?
#
loop_
_entity_poly.entity_id
_entity_poly.type
_entity_poly.pdbx_seq_one_letter_code
_entity_poly.pdbx_strand_id
1 'polypeptide(L)' 'MMIEPGPLLAEISSPADLKKLAPEQLVQVSTELREFIIDTVSIYGGHFGASLGVVELTVALHYVFDTPYD' A
#
# COMPACT_ATOMS: atom_id res chain seq x y z
N MET A 1 -2.19 2.47 -20.40
CA MET A 1 -0.92 1.95 -19.87
C MET A 1 -1.29 1.00 -18.74
N MET A 2 -0.74 -0.22 -18.71
CA MET A 2 -0.94 -1.10 -17.55
C MET A 2 0.10 -0.72 -16.51
N ILE A 3 -0.35 -0.40 -15.31
CA ILE A 3 0.52 -0.11 -14.16
C ILE A 3 0.44 -1.34 -13.28
N GLU A 4 1.59 -1.95 -13.01
CA GLU A 4 1.66 -3.18 -12.24
C GLU A 4 2.18 -2.88 -10.83
N PRO A 5 1.59 -3.49 -9.79
CA PRO A 5 2.11 -3.36 -8.43
C PRO A 5 3.48 -4.06 -8.32
N GLY A 6 4.30 -3.60 -7.36
CA GLY A 6 5.55 -4.28 -7.01
C GLY A 6 5.32 -5.71 -6.52
N PRO A 7 6.40 -6.53 -6.43
CA PRO A 7 6.28 -7.97 -6.17
C PRO A 7 5.66 -8.32 -4.82
N LEU A 8 5.86 -7.53 -3.76
CA LEU A 8 5.21 -7.78 -2.48
C LEU A 8 3.78 -7.23 -2.46
N LEU A 9 3.58 -6.03 -3.03
CA LEU A 9 2.26 -5.41 -3.11
C LEU A 9 1.29 -6.24 -3.95
N ALA A 10 1.77 -6.90 -5.00
CA ALA A 10 0.98 -7.78 -5.87
C ALA A 10 0.35 -8.97 -5.14
N GLU A 11 0.97 -9.43 -4.04
CA GLU A 11 0.49 -10.55 -3.24
C GLU A 11 -0.54 -10.14 -2.18
N ILE A 12 -0.83 -8.84 -2.04
CA ILE A 12 -1.73 -8.31 -1.02
C ILE A 12 -3.09 -7.99 -1.66
N SER A 13 -4.07 -8.87 -1.42
CA SER A 13 -5.46 -8.66 -1.87
C SER A 13 -6.40 -8.23 -0.74
N SER A 14 -5.95 -8.33 0.51
CA SER A 14 -6.73 -8.04 1.71
C SER A 14 -5.83 -7.61 2.89
N PRO A 15 -6.36 -6.93 3.92
CA PRO A 15 -5.60 -6.65 5.15
C PRO A 15 -5.03 -7.92 5.82
N ALA A 16 -5.73 -9.05 5.68
CA ALA A 16 -5.26 -10.33 6.20
C ALA A 16 -3.98 -10.84 5.52
N ASP A 17 -3.75 -10.49 4.25
CA ASP A 17 -2.51 -10.84 3.53
C ASP A 17 -1.34 -10.00 4.03
N LEU A 18 -1.56 -8.70 4.27
CA LEU A 18 -0.57 -7.79 4.84
C LEU A 18 -0.06 -8.30 6.20
N LYS A 19 -0.93 -8.85 7.04
CA LYS A 19 -0.60 -9.42 8.36
C LYS A 19 0.29 -10.68 8.30
N LYS A 20 0.38 -11.35 7.14
CA LYS A 20 1.24 -12.55 6.96
C LYS A 20 2.70 -12.18 6.73
N LEU A 21 2.98 -10.93 6.41
CA LEU A 21 4.34 -10.45 6.15
C LEU A 21 5.11 -10.24 7.45
N ALA A 22 6.43 -10.47 7.36
CA ALA A 22 7.34 -10.10 8.43
C ALA A 22 7.39 -8.57 8.58
N PRO A 23 7.49 -8.02 9.81
CA PRO A 23 7.48 -6.57 10.03
C PRO A 23 8.50 -5.78 9.21
N GLU A 24 9.65 -6.38 8.90
CA GLU A 24 10.71 -5.76 8.10
C GLU A 24 10.28 -5.54 6.64
N GLN A 25 9.35 -6.34 6.13
CA GLN A 25 8.82 -6.25 4.77
C GLN A 25 7.84 -5.09 4.60
N LEU A 26 7.29 -4.53 5.68
CA LEU A 26 6.30 -3.44 5.62
C LEU A 26 6.87 -2.15 5.02
N VAL A 27 8.19 -1.93 5.19
CA VAL A 27 8.90 -0.80 4.57
C VAL A 27 8.93 -0.96 3.05
N GLN A 28 9.17 -2.18 2.56
CA GLN A 28 9.17 -2.46 1.13
C GLN A 28 7.75 -2.34 0.55
N VAL A 29 6.74 -2.88 1.23
CA VAL A 29 5.33 -2.70 0.82
C VAL A 29 4.94 -1.22 0.72
N SER A 30 5.36 -0.41 1.69
CA SER A 30 5.09 1.04 1.67
C SER A 30 5.79 1.74 0.50
N THR A 31 6.97 1.26 0.11
CA THR A 31 7.72 1.79 -1.04
C THR A 31 7.02 1.44 -2.35
N GLU A 32 6.68 0.16 -2.54
CA GLU A 32 5.96 -0.31 -3.73
C GLU A 32 4.58 0.35 -3.86
N LEU A 33 3.85 0.53 -2.74
CA LEU A 33 2.56 1.22 -2.73
C LEU A 33 2.70 2.69 -3.12
N ARG A 34 3.75 3.37 -2.64
CA ARG A 34 4.06 4.75 -3.02
C ARG A 34 4.32 4.88 -4.52
N GLU A 35 5.17 4.02 -5.07
CA GLU A 35 5.49 4.01 -6.50
C GLU A 35 4.23 3.75 -7.33
N PHE A 36 3.42 2.75 -6.93
CA PHE A 36 2.16 2.43 -7.59
C PHE A 36 1.18 3.60 -7.59
N ILE A 37 1.06 4.34 -6.47
CA ILE A 37 0.23 5.56 -6.38
C ILE A 37 0.78 6.65 -7.32
N ILE A 38 2.10 6.86 -7.35
CA ILE A 38 2.73 7.87 -8.19
C ILE A 38 2.43 7.59 -9.67
N ASP A 39 2.69 6.37 -10.12
CA ASP A 39 2.46 5.96 -11.50
C ASP A 39 0.98 6.11 -11.87
N THR A 40 0.08 5.65 -10.99
CA THR A 40 -1.37 5.69 -11.24
C THR A 40 -1.88 7.12 -11.35
N VAL A 41 -1.55 7.96 -10.36
CA VAL A 41 -2.06 9.33 -10.32
C VAL A 41 -1.38 10.21 -11.38
N SER A 42 -0.15 9.89 -11.82
CA SER A 42 0.51 10.63 -12.92
C SER A 42 -0.25 10.53 -14.25
N ILE A 43 -0.97 9.42 -14.49
CA ILE A 43 -1.72 9.18 -15.72
C ILE A 43 -3.18 9.62 -15.57
N TYR A 44 -3.81 9.28 -14.44
CA TYR A 44 -5.27 9.41 -14.29
C TYR A 44 -5.70 10.63 -13.44
N GLY A 45 -4.76 11.29 -12.77
CA GLY A 45 -5.06 12.36 -11.80
C GLY A 45 -5.63 11.85 -10.48
N GLY A 46 -5.80 12.75 -9.49
CA GLY A 46 -6.32 12.40 -8.17
C GLY A 46 -5.65 13.14 -7.00
N HIS A 47 -5.95 12.74 -5.77
CA HIS A 47 -5.42 13.34 -4.54
C HIS A 47 -3.97 12.93 -4.24
N PHE A 48 -3.05 13.31 -5.12
CA PHE A 48 -1.63 12.91 -5.09
C PHE A 48 -0.95 13.12 -3.72
N GLY A 49 -0.86 14.37 -3.26
CA GLY A 49 -0.12 14.69 -2.04
C GLY A 49 -0.74 14.12 -0.76
N ALA A 50 -2.07 14.03 -0.70
CA ALA A 50 -2.77 13.48 0.45
C ALA A 50 -2.52 11.98 0.57
N SER A 51 -2.60 11.22 -0.53
CA SER A 51 -2.34 9.78 -0.53
C SER A 51 -0.89 9.45 -0.15
N LEU A 52 0.08 10.19 -0.68
CA LEU A 52 1.51 9.93 -0.41
C LEU A 52 1.91 10.22 1.05
N GLY A 53 1.22 11.16 1.72
CA GLY A 53 1.51 11.52 3.10
C GLY A 53 1.01 10.52 4.15
N VAL A 54 0.19 9.54 3.76
CA VAL A 54 -0.44 8.58 4.68
C VAL A 54 -0.10 7.13 4.39
N VAL A 55 0.76 6.83 3.40
CA VAL A 55 1.08 5.46 2.98
C VAL A 55 1.51 4.58 4.16
N GLU A 56 2.53 4.99 4.91
CA GLU A 56 3.04 4.22 6.05
C GLU A 56 2.01 4.10 7.17
N LEU A 57 1.23 5.16 7.41
CA LEU A 57 0.18 5.14 8.43
C LEU A 57 -0.90 4.13 8.05
N THR A 58 -1.36 4.13 6.80
CA THR A 58 -2.37 3.19 6.30
C THR A 58 -1.88 1.74 6.36
N VAL A 59 -0.63 1.49 5.98
CA VAL A 59 -0.01 0.15 6.10
C VAL A 59 0.04 -0.28 7.57
N ALA A 60 0.49 0.59 8.48
CA ALA A 60 0.58 0.28 9.90
C ALA A 60 -0.80 0.02 10.52
N LEU A 61 -1.82 0.82 10.17
CA LEU A 61 -3.19 0.64 10.64
C LEU A 61 -3.74 -0.72 10.21
N HIS A 62 -3.64 -1.08 8.94
CA HIS A 62 -4.15 -2.37 8.46
C HIS A 62 -3.32 -3.57 8.90
N TYR A 63 -2.05 -3.38 9.29
CA TYR A 63 -1.23 -4.43 9.88
C TYR A 63 -1.60 -4.71 11.34
N VAL A 64 -1.81 -3.66 12.14
CA VAL A 64 -2.06 -3.77 13.59
C VAL A 64 -3.53 -4.07 13.89
N PHE A 65 -4.46 -3.37 13.23
CA PHE A 65 -5.89 -3.52 13.46
C PHE A 65 -6.51 -4.63 12.60
N ASP A 66 -7.59 -5.23 13.09
CA ASP A 66 -8.46 -6.19 12.43
C ASP A 66 -9.59 -5.52 11.65
N THR A 67 -9.21 -4.66 10.71
CA THR A 67 -10.14 -4.08 9.73
C THR A 67 -10.88 -5.20 8.97
N PRO A 68 -12.22 -5.14 8.82
CA PRO A 68 -13.10 -3.99 9.07
C PRO A 68 -13.82 -4.00 10.44
N TYR A 69 -13.38 -4.80 11.41
CA TYR A 69 -14.11 -5.01 12.66
C TYR A 69 -13.73 -4.07 13.81
N ASP A 70 -12.48 -3.62 13.85
CA ASP A 70 -12.01 -2.59 14.80
C ASP A 70 -12.57 -1.20 14.42
#